data_AF-A0A1F3D9M1-F1
#
_entry.id   AF-A0A1F3D9M1-F1
#
_cell.length_a   1.000
_cell.length_b   1.000
_cell.length_c   1.000
_cell.angle_alpha   90.00
_cell.angle_beta   90.00
_cell.angle_gamma   90.00
#
_symmetry.space_group_name_H-M   'P 1'
#
loop_
_entity.id
_entity.type
_entity.pdbx_description
1 polymer ?
#
loop_
_entity_poly.entity_id
_entity_poly.type
_entity_poly.pdbx_seq_one_letter_code
_entity_poly.pdbx_strand_id
1 'polypeptide(L)'
;MMATAPFNKIRMCVFPKRYIYGNETEPWMYPFKREGEINDFSQPNYEFFQNFDRRVEQLMEMGIEADVILFHPYDAWGYSKMGEEMNKKYVRYMIARISAYRNVWWSLANEWDVPEIKDTWNMKVVNQGIVKPGIFKYTTVLPYTALRIYSAKSN
;
A
#
# COMPACT_ATOMS: atom_id res chain seq x y z
N MET A 1 -10.81 -21.47 -11.45
CA MET A 1 -11.04 -21.20 -10.01
C MET A 1 -11.93 -19.98 -9.79
N MET A 2 -11.70 -18.82 -10.42
CA MET A 2 -12.61 -17.66 -10.28
C MET A 2 -13.95 -17.84 -11.02
N ALA A 3 -13.96 -18.46 -12.19
CA ALA A 3 -15.19 -18.65 -13.00
C ALA A 3 -16.26 -19.54 -12.33
N THR A 4 -15.85 -20.32 -11.32
CA THR A 4 -16.71 -21.25 -10.59
C THR A 4 -17.18 -20.69 -9.25
N ALA A 5 -16.65 -19.53 -8.82
CA ALA A 5 -17.02 -18.87 -7.60
C ALA A 5 -18.09 -17.80 -7.88
N PRO A 6 -18.97 -17.45 -6.92
CA PRO A 6 -20.08 -16.53 -7.14
C PRO A 6 -19.67 -15.04 -7.14
N PHE A 7 -18.36 -14.74 -7.17
CA PHE A 7 -17.88 -13.36 -7.11
C PHE A 7 -18.02 -12.68 -8.48
N ASN A 8 -18.65 -11.51 -8.49
CA ASN A 8 -18.79 -10.66 -9.68
C ASN A 8 -17.90 -9.41 -9.62
N LYS A 9 -17.07 -9.24 -8.58
CA LYS A 9 -16.09 -8.16 -8.47
C LYS A 9 -14.84 -8.63 -7.73
N ILE A 10 -13.68 -8.21 -8.20
CA ILE A 10 -12.40 -8.41 -7.52
C ILE A 10 -11.68 -7.08 -7.32
N ARG A 11 -11.10 -6.91 -6.13
CA ARG A 11 -10.22 -5.77 -5.83
C ARG A 11 -8.78 -6.17 -6.06
N MET A 12 -8.07 -5.42 -6.90
CA MET A 12 -6.71 -5.77 -7.30
C MET A 12 -5.80 -4.54 -7.33
N CYS A 13 -4.60 -4.70 -6.79
CA CYS A 13 -3.55 -3.69 -6.90
C CYS A 13 -2.89 -3.76 -8.27
N VAL A 14 -2.64 -2.61 -8.89
CA VAL A 14 -1.78 -2.54 -10.07
C VAL A 14 -0.34 -2.85 -9.68
N PHE A 15 0.16 -2.18 -8.64
CA PHE A 15 1.52 -2.38 -8.16
C PHE A 15 1.66 -3.66 -7.31
N PRO A 16 2.85 -4.26 -7.28
CA PRO A 16 3.12 -5.42 -6.44
C PRO A 16 2.95 -5.08 -4.96
N LYS A 17 2.54 -6.08 -4.18
CA LYS A 17 2.23 -5.93 -2.76
C LYS A 17 3.32 -6.59 -1.91
N ARG A 18 3.90 -5.85 -0.97
CA ARG A 18 4.69 -6.40 0.14
C ARG A 18 3.88 -6.28 1.43
N TYR A 19 3.68 -7.37 2.16
CA TYR A 19 2.89 -7.35 3.39
C TYR A 19 3.38 -8.37 4.42
N ILE A 20 3.36 -7.96 5.69
CA ILE A 20 3.96 -8.70 6.83
C ILE A 20 3.33 -10.09 7.08
N TYR A 21 2.12 -10.35 6.59
CA TYR A 21 1.41 -11.62 6.79
C TYR A 21 1.53 -12.55 5.57
N GLY A 22 2.73 -12.68 5.01
CA GLY A 22 3.01 -13.71 3.99
C GLY A 22 2.97 -13.21 2.55
N ASN A 23 3.27 -11.93 2.29
CA ASN A 23 3.59 -11.47 0.95
C ASN A 23 4.99 -10.84 0.93
N GLU A 24 5.99 -11.71 0.82
CA GLU A 24 7.41 -11.35 0.73
C GLU A 24 8.03 -11.68 -0.63
N THR A 25 7.20 -12.10 -1.60
CA THR A 25 7.65 -12.53 -2.92
C THR A 25 8.01 -11.32 -3.78
N GLU A 26 9.13 -11.41 -4.50
CA GLU A 26 9.41 -10.50 -5.60
C GLU A 26 8.35 -10.65 -6.71
N PRO A 27 7.97 -9.56 -7.39
CA PRO A 27 7.09 -9.67 -8.53
C PRO A 27 7.82 -10.40 -9.67
N TRP A 28 7.06 -11.12 -10.49
CA TRP A 28 7.59 -11.73 -11.71
C TRP A 28 8.16 -10.69 -12.68
N MET A 29 7.72 -9.43 -12.57
CA MET A 29 8.18 -8.30 -13.35
C MET A 29 7.89 -6.97 -12.64
N TYR A 30 8.80 -6.01 -12.76
CA TYR A 30 8.62 -4.66 -12.23
C TYR A 30 7.85 -3.75 -13.21
N PRO A 31 6.98 -2.84 -12.73
CA PRO A 31 6.21 -1.92 -13.58
C PRO A 31 7.04 -0.86 -14.31
N PHE A 32 8.24 -0.57 -13.84
CA PHE A 32 9.13 0.43 -14.43
C PHE A 32 10.52 -0.17 -14.61
N LYS A 33 11.30 0.40 -15.53
CA LYS A 33 12.72 0.06 -15.65
C LYS A 33 13.40 0.27 -14.30
N ARG A 34 14.24 -0.69 -13.89
CA ARG A 34 14.89 -0.71 -12.59
C ARG A 34 16.34 -1.12 -12.74
N GLU A 35 17.24 -0.40 -12.07
CA GLU A 35 18.66 -0.74 -11.96
C GLU A 35 18.97 -0.98 -10.49
N GLY A 36 19.20 -2.25 -10.13
CA GLY A 36 19.31 -2.67 -8.73
C GLY A 36 18.02 -2.36 -7.95
N GLU A 37 18.11 -1.44 -6.99
CA GLU A 37 16.97 -1.04 -6.15
C GLU A 37 16.28 0.26 -6.61
N ILE A 38 16.77 0.88 -7.68
CA ILE A 38 16.33 2.22 -8.11
C ILE A 38 15.44 2.08 -9.34
N ASN A 39 14.21 2.60 -9.27
CA ASN A 39 13.31 2.68 -10.42
C ASN A 39 13.55 3.97 -11.22
N ASP A 40 13.50 3.86 -12.55
CA ASP A 40 13.25 4.99 -13.44
C ASP A 40 11.76 5.05 -13.76
N PHE A 41 11.01 5.84 -12.99
CA PHE A 41 9.56 6.02 -13.16
C PHE A 41 9.17 6.70 -14.49
N SER A 42 10.12 7.24 -15.24
CA SER A 42 9.87 7.80 -16.57
C SER A 42 9.79 6.72 -17.67
N GLN A 43 10.26 5.50 -17.39
CA GLN A 43 10.31 4.39 -18.33
C GLN A 43 9.41 3.23 -17.88
N PRO A 44 8.11 3.24 -18.23
CA PRO A 44 7.21 2.13 -17.89
C PRO A 44 7.64 0.84 -18.62
N ASN A 45 7.55 -0.29 -17.93
CA ASN A 45 7.73 -1.60 -18.52
C ASN A 45 6.44 -2.04 -19.21
N TYR A 46 6.42 -1.98 -20.54
CA TYR A 46 5.22 -2.27 -21.33
C TYR A 46 4.70 -3.69 -21.13
N GLU A 47 5.57 -4.68 -20.95
CA GLU A 47 5.16 -6.08 -20.79
C GLU A 47 4.37 -6.29 -19.48
N PHE A 48 4.79 -5.63 -18.40
CA PHE A 48 4.07 -5.63 -17.13
C PHE A 48 2.63 -5.12 -17.31
N PHE A 49 2.50 -3.94 -17.93
CA PHE A 49 1.20 -3.30 -18.10
C PHE A 49 0.33 -4.01 -19.14
N GLN A 50 0.90 -4.58 -20.20
CA GLN A 50 0.17 -5.43 -21.16
C GLN A 50 -0.38 -6.69 -20.48
N ASN A 51 0.40 -7.32 -19.60
CA ASN A 51 -0.11 -8.43 -18.83
C ASN A 51 -1.25 -8.00 -17.88
N PHE A 52 -1.17 -6.81 -17.28
CA PHE A 52 -2.26 -6.26 -16.46
C PHE A 52 -3.55 -6.06 -17.28
N ASP A 53 -3.46 -5.41 -18.45
CA ASP A 53 -4.59 -5.20 -19.36
C ASP A 53 -5.27 -6.54 -19.72
N ARG A 54 -4.46 -7.56 -20.05
CA ARG A 54 -4.95 -8.92 -20.33
C ARG A 54 -5.71 -9.52 -19.15
N ARG A 55 -5.30 -9.26 -17.90
CA ARG A 55 -6.04 -9.77 -16.73
C ARG A 55 -7.36 -9.03 -16.53
N VAL A 56 -7.41 -7.73 -16.81
CA VAL A 56 -8.66 -6.95 -16.80
C VAL A 56 -9.63 -7.48 -17.86
N GLU A 57 -9.13 -7.75 -19.08
CA GLU A 57 -9.92 -8.34 -20.16
C GLU A 57 -10.47 -9.73 -19.79
N GLN A 58 -9.64 -10.60 -19.24
CA GLN A 58 -10.07 -11.93 -18.77
C GLN A 58 -11.18 -11.85 -17.71
N LEU A 59 -11.10 -10.88 -16.79
CA LEU A 59 -12.17 -10.63 -15.82
C LEU A 59 -13.45 -10.17 -16.53
N MET A 60 -13.34 -9.32 -17.56
CA MET A 60 -14.48 -8.85 -18.35
C MET A 60 -15.17 -10.00 -19.08
N GLU A 61 -14.41 -10.88 -19.71
CA GLU A 61 -14.91 -12.09 -20.39
C GLU A 61 -15.65 -13.02 -19.42
N MET A 62 -15.20 -13.06 -18.17
CA MET A 62 -15.82 -13.82 -17.09
C MET A 62 -17.03 -13.12 -16.44
N GLY A 63 -17.36 -11.89 -16.84
CA GLY A 63 -18.43 -11.10 -16.24
C GLY A 63 -18.11 -10.59 -14.83
N ILE A 64 -16.82 -10.38 -14.54
CA ILE A 64 -16.31 -9.91 -13.25
C ILE A 64 -15.80 -8.46 -13.38
N GLU A 65 -16.26 -7.60 -12.49
CA GLU A 65 -15.80 -6.23 -12.33
C GLU A 65 -14.38 -6.19 -11.74
N ALA A 66 -13.49 -5.43 -12.38
CA ALA A 66 -12.14 -5.17 -11.92
C ALA A 66 -12.11 -3.86 -11.13
N ASP A 67 -12.04 -3.96 -9.80
CA ASP A 67 -11.86 -2.83 -8.89
C ASP A 67 -10.36 -2.56 -8.71
N VAL A 68 -9.86 -1.64 -9.54
CA VAL A 68 -8.44 -1.37 -9.77
C VAL A 68 -7.93 -0.34 -8.77
N ILE A 69 -7.08 -0.79 -7.85
CA ILE A 69 -6.37 0.07 -6.89
C ILE A 69 -5.10 0.62 -7.54
N LEU A 70 -5.06 1.94 -7.73
CA LEU A 70 -3.91 2.63 -8.32
C LEU A 70 -2.76 2.83 -7.32
N PHE A 71 -3.08 3.15 -6.06
CA PHE A 71 -2.09 3.41 -5.02
C PHE A 71 -2.39 2.61 -3.74
N HIS A 72 -1.34 2.17 -3.05
CA HIS A 72 -1.46 1.51 -1.75
C HIS A 72 -0.15 1.62 -0.94
N PRO A 73 -0.20 1.51 0.39
CA PRO A 73 1.00 1.62 1.24
C PRO A 73 1.85 0.33 1.28
N TYR A 74 1.37 -0.78 0.72
CA TYR A 74 2.00 -2.10 0.81
C TYR A 74 3.19 -2.28 -0.15
N ASP A 75 4.27 -1.57 0.08
CA ASP A 75 5.34 -1.41 -0.89
C ASP A 75 6.74 -1.58 -0.26
N ALA A 76 7.64 -2.20 -1.02
CA ALA A 76 9.06 -2.32 -0.70
C ALA A 76 9.96 -1.82 -1.84
N TRP A 77 9.38 -1.38 -2.95
CA TRP A 77 10.10 -1.05 -4.18
C TRP A 77 10.09 0.44 -4.51
N GLY A 78 9.24 1.23 -3.85
CA GLY A 78 9.21 2.70 -3.93
C GLY A 78 8.06 3.28 -4.77
N TYR A 79 7.11 2.46 -5.23
CA TYR A 79 5.93 2.92 -5.98
C TYR A 79 4.98 3.80 -5.15
N SER A 80 4.98 3.62 -3.82
CA SER A 80 4.26 4.49 -2.88
C SER A 80 4.88 5.89 -2.73
N LYS A 81 6.12 6.08 -3.21
CA LYS A 81 6.94 7.29 -3.03
C LYS A 81 7.45 7.88 -4.36
N MET A 82 6.70 7.70 -5.45
CA MET A 82 7.07 8.18 -6.80
C MET A 82 7.12 9.71 -6.98
N GLY A 83 6.44 10.45 -6.11
CA GLY A 83 6.29 11.91 -6.22
C GLY A 83 5.13 12.34 -7.12
N GLU A 84 4.67 13.59 -6.93
CA GLU A 84 3.43 14.10 -7.54
C GLU A 84 3.44 14.06 -9.07
N GLU A 85 4.55 14.46 -9.70
CA GLU A 85 4.67 14.50 -11.16
C GLU A 85 4.53 13.09 -11.76
N MET A 86 5.26 12.12 -11.21
CA MET A 86 5.23 10.74 -11.68
C MET A 86 3.89 10.08 -11.38
N ASN A 87 3.28 10.37 -10.22
CA ASN A 87 1.92 9.92 -9.90
C ASN A 87 0.90 10.39 -10.95
N LYS A 88 0.95 11.67 -11.35
CA LYS A 88 0.06 12.22 -12.40
C LYS A 88 0.30 11.54 -13.75
N LYS A 89 1.57 11.33 -14.14
CA LYS A 89 1.92 10.61 -15.39
C LYS A 89 1.40 9.18 -15.37
N TYR A 90 1.61 8.46 -14.26
CA TYR A 90 1.11 7.10 -14.06
C TYR A 90 -0.42 7.01 -14.16
N VAL A 91 -1.16 7.90 -13.49
CA VAL A 91 -2.64 7.91 -13.56
C VAL A 91 -3.10 8.15 -14.99
N ARG A 92 -2.53 9.14 -15.70
CA ARG A 92 -2.86 9.39 -17.11
C ARG A 92 -2.56 8.18 -17.99
N TYR A 93 -1.44 7.51 -17.73
CA TYR A 93 -1.05 6.29 -18.45
C TYR A 93 -2.06 5.16 -18.22
N MET A 94 -2.46 4.89 -16.98
CA MET A 94 -3.47 3.87 -16.68
C MET A 94 -4.83 4.22 -17.30
N ILE A 95 -5.29 5.47 -17.21
CA ILE A 95 -6.53 5.93 -17.85
C ILE A 95 -6.49 5.63 -19.36
N ALA A 96 -5.39 5.98 -20.03
CA ALA A 96 -5.26 5.76 -21.47
C ALA A 96 -5.31 4.27 -21.85
N ARG A 97 -4.83 3.38 -20.97
CA ARG A 97 -4.78 1.94 -21.23
C ARG A 97 -6.11 1.24 -21.00
N ILE A 98 -6.72 1.45 -19.83
CA ILE A 98 -7.80 0.57 -19.37
C ILE A 98 -9.19 1.22 -19.29
N SER A 99 -9.35 2.50 -19.60
CA SER A 99 -10.69 3.14 -19.59
C SER A 99 -11.65 2.60 -20.66
N ALA A 100 -11.13 1.89 -21.67
CA ALA A 100 -11.97 1.24 -22.69
C ALA A 100 -12.64 -0.05 -22.19
N TYR A 101 -12.13 -0.66 -21.11
CA TYR A 101 -12.72 -1.86 -20.53
C TYR A 101 -13.91 -1.47 -19.64
N ARG A 102 -15.11 -1.89 -20.05
CA ARG A 102 -16.37 -1.52 -19.39
C ARG A 102 -16.54 -2.08 -17.98
N ASN A 103 -15.72 -3.05 -17.58
CA ASN A 103 -15.75 -3.68 -16.25
C ASN A 103 -14.76 -3.03 -15.25
N VAL A 104 -14.14 -1.90 -15.59
CA VAL A 104 -13.16 -1.23 -14.72
C VAL A 104 -13.82 -0.25 -13.76
N TRP A 105 -13.49 -0.41 -12.48
CA TRP A 105 -13.82 0.52 -11.41
C TRP A 105 -12.52 1.11 -10.87
N TRP A 106 -12.48 2.44 -10.72
CA TRP A 106 -11.29 3.13 -10.25
C TRP A 106 -11.31 3.30 -8.73
N SER A 107 -10.38 2.62 -8.05
CA SER A 107 -10.05 2.89 -6.66
C SER A 107 -8.74 3.69 -6.63
N LEU A 108 -8.83 4.98 -6.29
CA LEU A 108 -7.65 5.83 -6.28
C LEU A 108 -6.57 5.27 -5.34
N ALA A 109 -6.97 4.86 -4.13
CA ALA A 109 -6.08 4.23 -3.20
C ALA A 109 -6.81 3.27 -2.27
N ASN A 110 -6.11 2.23 -1.84
CA ASN A 110 -6.51 1.43 -0.69
C ASN A 110 -5.72 1.91 0.54
N GLU A 111 -6.40 2.08 1.67
CA GLU A 111 -5.77 2.55 2.91
C GLU A 111 -5.03 3.89 2.72
N TRP A 112 -5.70 4.86 2.06
CA TRP A 112 -5.15 6.17 1.70
C TRP A 112 -4.75 7.02 2.90
N ASP A 113 -5.41 6.78 4.04
CA ASP A 113 -5.24 7.47 5.31
C ASP A 113 -4.38 6.69 6.28
N VAL A 114 -3.85 5.51 5.90
CA VAL A 114 -2.85 4.83 6.72
C VAL A 114 -1.68 5.80 6.82
N PRO A 115 -1.52 6.46 7.98
CA PRO A 115 -0.36 7.28 8.20
C PRO A 115 0.80 6.31 8.11
N GLU A 116 1.91 6.70 7.50
CA GLU A 116 3.20 6.09 7.87
C GLU A 116 3.12 5.81 9.37
N ILE A 117 3.25 4.51 9.73
CA ILE A 117 3.38 3.95 11.08
C ILE A 117 3.29 5.07 12.11
N LYS A 118 2.23 5.16 12.95
CA LYS A 118 2.22 6.14 14.05
C LYS A 118 3.57 6.09 14.75
N ASP A 119 4.42 7.04 14.41
CA ASP A 119 5.83 6.85 14.54
C ASP A 119 6.16 7.25 15.96
N THR A 120 6.15 6.28 16.86
CA THR A 120 6.63 6.51 18.22
C THR A 120 8.12 6.84 18.22
N TRP A 121 8.84 6.73 17.08
CA TRP A 121 10.28 7.01 17.00
C TRP A 121 10.61 8.51 17.04
N ASN A 122 9.69 9.39 16.64
CA ASN A 122 9.84 10.85 16.84
C ASN A 122 9.12 11.38 18.09
N MET A 123 8.48 10.51 18.88
CA MET A 123 7.96 10.92 20.18
C MET A 123 9.12 11.20 21.11
N LYS A 124 9.32 12.49 21.43
CA LYS A 124 10.24 12.87 22.50
C LYS A 124 9.69 12.34 23.81
N VAL A 125 10.56 11.70 24.60
CA VAL A 125 10.24 11.38 25.99
C VAL A 125 10.09 12.71 26.73
N VAL A 126 8.84 13.08 27.00
CA VAL A 126 8.51 14.35 27.68
C VAL A 126 8.63 14.20 29.20
N ASN A 127 8.46 12.98 29.71
CA ASN A 127 8.58 12.65 31.13
C ASN A 127 9.01 11.17 31.29
N GLN A 128 9.93 10.91 32.22
CA GLN A 128 10.34 9.57 32.63
C GLN A 128 10.49 9.53 34.15
N GLY A 129 9.97 8.47 34.78
CA GLY A 129 10.05 8.30 36.22
C GLY A 129 9.76 6.87 36.67
N ILE A 130 10.07 6.59 37.94
CA ILE A 130 9.74 5.32 38.59
C ILE A 130 8.48 5.55 39.41
N VAL A 131 7.50 4.66 39.25
CA VAL A 131 6.26 4.68 40.01
C VAL A 131 6.20 3.47 40.95
N LYS A 132 5.67 3.67 42.15
CA LYS A 132 5.39 2.55 43.06
C LYS A 132 4.32 1.64 42.42
N PRO A 133 4.39 0.32 42.64
CA PRO A 133 3.30 -0.58 42.27
C PRO A 133 1.98 -0.10 42.88
N GLY A 134 0.91 -0.05 42.08
CA GLY A 134 -0.41 0.39 42.52
C GLY A 134 -1.16 1.22 41.49
N ILE A 135 -2.24 1.88 41.92
CA ILE A 135 -3.06 2.74 41.06
C ILE A 135 -2.24 3.96 40.64
N PHE A 136 -1.97 4.03 39.34
CA PHE A 136 -1.30 5.16 38.72
C PHE A 136 -2.32 6.08 38.05
N LYS A 137 -2.25 7.39 38.34
CA LYS A 137 -3.04 8.42 37.67
C LYS A 137 -2.11 9.34 36.90
N TYR A 138 -2.45 9.62 35.65
CA TYR A 138 -1.71 10.53 34.79
C TYR A 138 -2.68 11.43 34.04
N THR A 139 -2.41 12.73 34.06
CA THR A 139 -3.19 13.74 33.32
C THR A 139 -2.37 14.22 32.13
N THR A 140 -2.94 14.15 30.93
CA THR A 140 -2.22 14.56 29.71
C THR A 140 -2.11 16.08 29.64
N VAL A 141 -0.96 16.57 29.17
CA VAL A 141 -0.71 17.99 28.90
C VAL A 141 -0.64 18.30 27.40
N LEU A 142 -0.63 17.26 26.56
CA LEU A 142 -0.62 17.33 25.10
C LEU A 142 -1.86 16.61 24.52
N PRO A 143 -2.36 17.05 23.35
CA PRO A 143 -3.52 16.44 22.68
C PRO A 143 -3.35 14.94 22.39
N TYR A 144 -2.11 14.49 22.17
CA TYR A 144 -1.76 13.10 21.90
C TYR A 144 -0.61 12.68 22.82
N THR A 145 -0.87 11.76 23.75
CA THR A 145 0.13 11.24 24.69
C THR A 145 0.10 9.71 24.70
N ALA A 146 1.27 9.07 24.64
CA ALA A 146 1.44 7.64 24.85
C ALA A 146 2.13 7.39 26.20
N LEU A 147 1.64 6.42 26.97
CA LEU A 147 2.26 5.99 28.23
C LEU A 147 2.87 4.59 28.04
N ARG A 148 4.17 4.46 28.27
CA ARG A 148 4.88 3.18 28.28
C ARG A 148 5.22 2.81 29.72
N ILE A 149 4.61 1.75 30.24
CA ILE A 149 4.87 1.20 31.58
C ILE A 149 5.51 -0.17 31.42
N TYR A 150 6.64 -0.40 32.08
CA TYR A 150 7.32 -1.70 32.11
C TYR A 150 7.88 -1.95 33.50
N SER A 151 7.94 -3.21 33.92
CA SER A 151 8.66 -3.60 35.13
C SER A 151 10.15 -3.46 34.87
N ALA A 152 10.88 -2.77 35.76
CA ALA A 152 12.33 -2.92 35.79
C ALA A 152 12.63 -4.40 36.08
N LYS A 153 13.42 -5.06 35.23
CA LYS A 153 13.94 -6.38 35.57
C LYS A 153 14.93 -6.19 36.71
N SER A 154 14.74 -6.91 37.80
CA SER A 154 15.78 -7.12 38.82
C SER A 154 16.99 -7.73 38.11
N ASN A 155 18.16 -7.11 38.24
CA ASN A 155 19.42 -7.76 37.86
C ASN A 155 19.66 -9.00 38.73
#